data_AF-A0A255ZNA1-F1
#
_entry.id   AF-A0A255ZNA1-F1
#
_cell.length_a   1.000
_cell.length_b   1.000
_cell.length_c   1.000
_cell.angle_alpha   90.00
_cell.angle_beta   90.00
_cell.angle_gamma   90.00
#
_symmetry.space_group_name_H-M   'P 1'
#
loop_
_entity.id
_entity.type
_entity.pdbx_description
1 polymer ?
#
loop_
_entity_poly.entity_id
_entity_poly.type
_entity_poly.pdbx_seq_one_letter_code
_entity_poly.pdbx_strand_id
1 'polypeptide(L)'
;MEFQKSHRQVTRRIALNRSGFTIIFLIALQPLGALAQHKCDSDAEAAQDRVVREFSVNPPSKHDQTAYLAWSQELNAAMATVAKRHEECIRSSRPAMSPAEVSRINDCLASVRRCGDEVATRYRGRTLTFQEQTTRRAEEQTLQDEYMACARTANR
;
A
#
# COMPACT_ATOMS: atom_id res chain seq x y z
N MET A 1 -50.10 44.24 34.33
CA MET A 1 -51.39 43.61 34.01
C MET A 1 -51.12 42.50 33.03
N GLU A 2 -51.24 41.26 33.50
CA GLU A 2 -51.30 40.06 32.67
C GLU A 2 -52.45 40.19 31.65
N PHE A 3 -52.25 39.70 30.43
CA PHE A 3 -53.34 39.08 29.71
C PHE A 3 -52.82 37.91 28.88
N GLN A 4 -53.07 36.72 29.43
CA GLN A 4 -53.11 35.44 28.73
C GLN A 4 -54.15 35.42 27.61
N LYS A 5 -53.93 34.49 26.66
CA LYS A 5 -54.87 33.53 26.02
C LYS A 5 -54.67 33.52 24.50
N SER A 6 -54.09 32.45 23.93
CA SER A 6 -54.74 31.16 23.65
C SER A 6 -55.95 31.33 22.73
N HIS A 7 -55.82 30.96 21.45
CA HIS A 7 -56.87 30.39 20.58
C HIS A 7 -56.20 29.92 19.27
N ARG A 8 -55.96 28.61 19.14
CA ARG A 8 -56.64 27.68 18.21
C ARG A 8 -56.63 28.08 16.72
N GLN A 9 -55.88 27.26 15.97
CA GLN A 9 -56.26 26.61 14.71
C GLN A 9 -57.04 27.42 13.67
N VAL A 10 -56.40 27.71 12.52
CA VAL A 10 -57.09 27.54 11.23
C VAL A 10 -56.09 27.04 10.18
N THR A 11 -56.33 25.81 9.77
CA THR A 11 -55.82 25.09 8.60
C THR A 11 -56.03 25.90 7.32
N ARG A 12 -54.97 26.17 6.55
CA ARG A 12 -55.10 26.33 5.08
C ARG A 12 -54.01 25.52 4.39
N ARG A 13 -54.45 24.38 3.85
CA ARG A 13 -53.76 23.65 2.78
C ARG A 13 -53.66 24.56 1.56
N ILE A 14 -52.46 24.80 1.06
CA ILE A 14 -52.22 25.00 -0.37
C ILE A 14 -51.37 23.83 -0.83
N ALA A 15 -51.91 23.12 -1.80
CA ALA A 15 -51.39 21.89 -2.36
C ALA A 15 -50.61 22.18 -3.65
N LEU A 16 -49.69 21.26 -3.99
CA LEU A 16 -49.05 21.03 -5.29
C LEU A 16 -48.10 22.11 -5.86
N ASN A 17 -46.79 21.78 -5.91
CA ASN A 17 -46.10 21.33 -7.13
C ASN A 17 -44.63 21.03 -6.76
N ARG A 18 -44.17 19.78 -6.85
CA ARG A 18 -43.72 19.05 -8.06
C ARG A 18 -42.31 19.51 -8.49
N SER A 19 -41.39 18.54 -8.42
CA SER A 19 -40.09 18.49 -9.11
C SER A 19 -38.94 19.29 -8.52
N GLY A 20 -38.05 18.57 -7.83
CA GLY A 20 -36.74 19.06 -7.45
C GLY A 20 -36.03 18.15 -6.46
N PHE A 21 -36.09 16.83 -6.67
CA PHE A 21 -35.17 15.91 -5.98
C PHE A 21 -33.77 16.18 -6.53
N THR A 22 -33.10 17.20 -6.00
CA THR A 22 -31.68 17.42 -6.24
C THR A 22 -30.94 16.36 -5.42
N ILE A 23 -30.85 15.16 -5.99
CA ILE A 23 -29.91 14.13 -5.54
C ILE A 23 -28.53 14.73 -5.79
N ILE A 24 -27.95 15.33 -4.75
CA ILE A 24 -26.53 15.63 -4.70
C ILE A 24 -25.85 14.26 -4.72
N PHE A 25 -25.43 13.83 -5.90
CA PHE A 25 -24.51 12.73 -6.08
C PHE A 25 -23.19 13.14 -5.40
N LEU A 26 -23.09 12.84 -4.11
CA LEU A 26 -21.81 12.64 -3.42
C LEU A 26 -21.13 11.47 -4.13
N ILE A 27 -20.47 11.76 -5.26
CA ILE A 27 -19.43 10.89 -5.78
C ILE A 27 -18.36 10.93 -4.71
N ALA A 28 -18.40 9.93 -3.84
CA ALA A 28 -17.31 9.62 -2.95
C ALA A 28 -16.03 9.66 -3.79
N LEU A 29 -15.12 10.57 -3.45
CA LEU A 29 -13.72 10.45 -3.81
C LEU A 29 -13.22 9.16 -3.16
N GLN A 30 -13.55 8.02 -3.75
CA GLN A 30 -12.83 6.81 -3.47
C GLN A 30 -11.40 7.07 -3.95
N PRO A 31 -10.38 6.78 -3.11
CA PRO A 31 -9.01 6.99 -3.51
C PRO A 31 -8.78 6.21 -4.79
N LEU A 32 -8.43 6.92 -5.87
CA LEU A 32 -8.20 6.35 -7.21
C LEU A 32 -7.22 5.16 -7.16
N GLY A 33 -6.34 5.12 -6.14
CA GLY A 33 -5.46 3.99 -5.85
C GLY A 33 -6.18 2.68 -5.50
N ALA A 34 -7.30 2.71 -4.79
CA ALA A 34 -8.05 1.48 -4.45
C ALA A 34 -8.70 0.84 -5.68
N LEU A 35 -9.21 1.66 -6.61
CA LEU A 35 -9.79 1.19 -7.87
C LEU A 35 -8.70 0.68 -8.83
N ALA A 36 -7.55 1.35 -8.88
CA ALA A 36 -6.44 0.92 -9.72
C ALA A 36 -5.77 -0.36 -9.20
N GLN A 37 -5.63 -0.51 -7.88
CA GLN A 37 -5.16 -1.74 -7.27
C GLN A 37 -6.11 -2.92 -7.54
N HIS A 38 -7.43 -2.70 -7.38
CA HIS A 38 -8.45 -3.71 -7.72
C HIS A 38 -8.38 -4.14 -9.19
N LYS A 39 -8.06 -3.21 -10.11
CA LYS A 39 -7.86 -3.55 -11.52
C LYS A 39 -6.60 -4.40 -11.73
N CYS A 40 -5.47 -4.01 -11.14
CA CYS A 40 -4.22 -4.79 -11.24
C CYS A 40 -4.41 -6.22 -10.69
N ASP A 41 -5.09 -6.36 -9.55
CA ASP A 41 -5.39 -7.65 -8.94
C ASP A 41 -6.27 -8.52 -9.86
N SER A 42 -7.35 -7.95 -10.39
CA SER A 42 -8.25 -8.65 -11.32
C SER A 42 -7.55 -9.07 -12.62
N ASP A 43 -6.71 -8.20 -13.19
CA ASP A 43 -5.94 -8.51 -14.40
C ASP A 43 -4.92 -9.63 -14.14
N ALA A 44 -4.32 -9.66 -12.95
CA ALA A 44 -3.39 -10.70 -12.53
C ALA A 44 -4.10 -12.05 -12.31
N GLU A 45 -5.23 -12.08 -11.62
CA GLU A 45 -6.06 -13.28 -11.43
C GLU A 45 -6.46 -13.88 -12.78
N ALA A 46 -6.99 -13.05 -13.69
CA ALA A 46 -7.37 -13.50 -15.03
C ALA A 46 -6.17 -14.03 -15.84
N ALA A 47 -4.96 -13.48 -15.63
CA ALA A 47 -3.75 -13.97 -16.26
C ALA A 47 -3.26 -15.29 -15.67
N GLN A 48 -3.32 -15.46 -14.35
CA GLN A 48 -3.00 -16.72 -13.67
C GLN A 48 -3.94 -17.83 -14.15
N ASP A 49 -5.25 -17.57 -14.20
CA ASP A 49 -6.24 -18.54 -14.69
C ASP A 49 -5.97 -18.98 -16.13
N ARG A 50 -5.52 -18.06 -16.99
CA ARG A 50 -5.11 -18.38 -18.37
C ARG A 50 -3.90 -19.31 -18.38
N VAL A 51 -2.85 -19.00 -17.62
CA VAL A 51 -1.63 -19.82 -17.53
C VAL A 51 -1.97 -21.21 -16.98
N VAL A 52 -2.73 -21.30 -15.89
CA VAL A 52 -3.15 -22.58 -15.32
C VAL A 52 -3.94 -23.40 -16.33
N ARG A 53 -4.88 -22.78 -17.04
CA ARG A 53 -5.67 -23.46 -18.08
C ARG A 53 -4.79 -23.98 -19.21
N GLU A 54 -3.87 -23.16 -19.72
CA GLU A 54 -2.93 -23.52 -20.79
C GLU A 54 -2.07 -24.73 -20.40
N PHE A 55 -1.47 -24.70 -19.22
CA PHE A 55 -0.61 -25.79 -18.73
C PHE A 55 -1.38 -27.04 -18.29
N SER A 56 -2.71 -26.95 -18.10
CA SER A 56 -3.57 -28.07 -17.74
C SER A 56 -4.12 -28.85 -18.95
N VAL A 57 -3.97 -28.34 -20.18
CA VAL A 57 -4.53 -29.01 -21.38
C VAL A 57 -3.86 -30.37 -21.62
N ASN A 58 -2.54 -30.45 -21.50
CA ASN A 58 -1.77 -31.67 -21.71
C ASN A 58 -0.60 -31.76 -20.72
N PRO A 59 -0.86 -32.02 -19.43
CA PRO A 59 0.20 -32.17 -18.46
C PRO A 59 1.00 -33.45 -18.75
N PRO A 60 2.34 -33.43 -18.63
CA PRO A 60 3.14 -34.63 -18.74
C PRO A 60 2.80 -35.61 -17.60
N SER A 61 3.06 -36.90 -17.84
CA SER A 61 2.92 -37.92 -16.79
C SER A 61 3.88 -37.63 -15.65
N LYS A 62 3.40 -37.74 -14.40
CA LYS A 62 4.25 -37.62 -13.19
C LYS A 62 5.34 -38.70 -13.11
N HIS A 63 5.20 -39.78 -13.90
CA HIS A 63 6.19 -40.85 -13.97
C HIS A 63 7.34 -40.53 -14.93
N ASP A 64 7.18 -39.54 -15.82
CA ASP A 64 8.26 -38.99 -16.62
C ASP A 64 8.84 -37.76 -15.89
N GLN A 65 9.84 -38.01 -15.05
CA GLN A 65 10.42 -36.98 -14.20
C GLN A 65 11.07 -35.85 -15.01
N THR A 66 11.70 -36.16 -16.15
CA THR A 66 12.37 -35.14 -16.97
C THR A 66 11.34 -34.22 -17.64
N ALA A 67 10.30 -34.79 -18.26
CA ALA A 67 9.23 -34.00 -18.87
C ALA A 67 8.45 -33.18 -17.81
N TYR A 68 8.19 -33.77 -16.64
CA TYR A 68 7.51 -33.09 -15.55
C TYR A 68 8.34 -31.92 -14.98
N LEU A 69 9.65 -32.09 -14.80
CA LEU A 69 10.54 -31.03 -14.34
C LEU A 69 10.56 -29.86 -15.32
N ALA A 70 10.75 -30.11 -16.62
CA ALA A 70 10.75 -29.08 -17.66
C ALA A 70 9.40 -28.32 -17.68
N TRP A 71 8.28 -29.04 -17.71
CA TRP A 71 6.95 -28.46 -17.64
C TRP A 71 6.74 -27.60 -16.38
N SER A 72 7.20 -28.07 -15.22
CA SER A 72 7.06 -27.32 -13.96
C SER A 72 7.90 -26.04 -13.95
N GLN A 73 9.08 -26.05 -14.58
CA GLN A 73 9.93 -24.86 -14.70
C GLN A 73 9.27 -23.83 -15.61
N GLU A 74 8.71 -24.26 -16.74
CA GLU A 74 7.98 -23.40 -17.67
C GLU A 74 6.73 -22.79 -17.01
N LEU A 75 5.96 -23.58 -16.25
CA LEU A 75 4.82 -23.09 -15.49
C LEU A 75 5.25 -22.01 -14.47
N ASN A 76 6.30 -22.28 -13.70
CA ASN A 76 6.82 -21.32 -12.73
C ASN A 76 7.31 -20.03 -13.40
N ALA A 77 7.97 -20.12 -14.56
CA ALA A 77 8.41 -18.96 -15.33
C ALA A 77 7.24 -18.13 -15.85
N ALA A 78 6.17 -18.78 -16.32
CA ALA A 78 4.94 -18.12 -16.73
C ALA A 78 4.28 -17.39 -15.55
N MET A 79 4.15 -18.06 -14.40
CA MET A 79 3.59 -17.47 -13.18
C MET A 79 4.44 -16.30 -12.66
N ALA A 80 5.78 -16.40 -12.68
CA ALA A 80 6.68 -15.32 -12.33
C ALA A 80 6.51 -14.10 -13.25
N THR A 81 6.24 -14.34 -14.54
CA THR A 81 5.95 -13.25 -15.49
C THR A 81 4.65 -12.54 -15.14
N VAL A 82 3.60 -13.28 -14.73
CA VAL A 82 2.35 -12.67 -14.25
C VAL A 82 2.59 -11.84 -12.99
N ALA A 83 3.31 -12.38 -12.00
CA ALA A 83 3.67 -11.65 -10.78
C ALA A 83 4.43 -10.36 -11.08
N LYS A 84 5.44 -10.41 -11.95
CA LYS A 84 6.20 -9.21 -12.35
C LYS A 84 5.31 -8.15 -13.00
N ARG A 85 4.37 -8.54 -13.87
CA ARG A 85 3.43 -7.60 -14.51
C ARG A 85 2.47 -6.99 -13.50
N HIS A 86 2.01 -7.79 -12.53
CA HIS A 86 1.17 -7.32 -11.43
C HIS A 86 1.89 -6.27 -10.57
N GLU A 87 3.13 -6.56 -10.16
CA GLU A 87 3.97 -5.60 -9.42
C GLU A 87 4.19 -4.30 -10.20
N GLU A 88 4.43 -4.39 -11.51
CA GLU A 88 4.56 -3.22 -12.38
C GLU A 88 3.26 -2.41 -12.45
N CYS A 89 2.13 -3.09 -12.63
CA CYS A 89 0.81 -2.46 -12.63
C CYS A 89 0.58 -1.70 -11.32
N ILE A 90 0.79 -2.36 -10.17
CA ILE A 90 0.67 -1.73 -8.85
C ILE A 90 1.59 -0.52 -8.76
N ARG A 91 2.87 -0.67 -9.14
CA ARG A 91 3.85 0.42 -9.07
C ARG A 91 3.45 1.61 -9.93
N SER A 92 2.99 1.37 -11.15
CA SER A 92 2.52 2.41 -12.07
C SER A 92 1.22 3.08 -11.60
N SER A 93 0.41 2.37 -10.83
CA SER A 93 -0.84 2.87 -10.27
C SER A 93 -0.67 3.70 -9.00
N ARG A 94 0.52 3.67 -8.38
CA ARG A 94 0.80 4.46 -7.19
C ARG A 94 0.83 5.94 -7.54
N PRO A 95 0.15 6.81 -6.78
CA PRO A 95 0.27 8.24 -6.96
C PRO A 95 1.71 8.68 -6.73
N ALA A 96 2.20 9.60 -7.56
CA ALA A 96 3.51 10.20 -7.35
C ALA A 96 3.53 10.94 -6.00
N MET A 97 4.58 10.72 -5.20
CA MET A 97 4.76 11.46 -3.95
C MET A 97 4.95 12.95 -4.24
N SER A 98 4.38 13.80 -3.41
CA SER A 98 4.60 15.24 -3.51
C SER A 98 6.06 15.60 -3.20
N PRO A 99 6.61 16.68 -3.77
CA PRO A 99 7.96 17.16 -3.43
C PRO A 99 8.16 17.39 -1.92
N ALA A 100 7.10 17.82 -1.22
CA ALA A 100 7.13 18.03 0.23
C ALA A 100 7.27 16.70 0.99
N GLU A 101 6.59 15.64 0.56
CA GLU A 101 6.75 14.29 1.13
C GLU A 101 8.16 13.74 0.90
N VAL A 102 8.66 13.87 -0.34
CA VAL A 102 10.04 13.49 -0.68
C VAL A 102 11.04 14.22 0.23
N SER A 103 10.88 15.53 0.43
CA SER A 103 11.74 16.31 1.32
C SER A 103 11.71 15.77 2.76
N ARG A 104 10.52 15.54 3.33
CA ARG A 104 10.40 15.02 4.70
C ARG A 104 11.08 13.67 4.89
N ILE A 105 10.95 12.77 3.91
CA ILE A 105 11.62 11.47 3.94
C ILE A 105 13.14 11.64 3.89
N ASN A 106 13.64 12.50 2.99
CA ASN A 106 15.06 12.78 2.87
C ASN A 106 15.63 13.40 4.16
N ASP A 107 14.90 14.32 4.79
CA ASP A 107 15.31 14.93 6.06
C ASP A 107 15.37 13.90 7.20
N CYS A 108 14.38 12.98 7.26
CA CYS A 108 14.37 11.85 8.18
C CYS A 108 15.61 10.96 7.99
N LEU A 109 15.86 10.53 6.75
CA LEU A 109 17.02 9.69 6.41
C LEU A 109 18.36 10.40 6.67
N ALA A 110 18.44 11.70 6.38
CA ALA A 110 19.62 12.50 6.68
C ALA A 110 19.88 12.58 8.19
N SER A 111 18.82 12.67 9.00
CA SER A 111 18.95 12.64 10.47
C SER A 111 19.50 11.31 10.96
N VAL A 112 18.93 10.19 10.50
CA VAL A 112 19.42 8.84 10.88
C VAL A 112 20.88 8.64 10.48
N ARG A 113 21.28 9.13 9.29
CA ARG A 113 22.69 9.09 8.85
C ARG A 113 23.61 9.87 9.79
N ARG A 114 23.23 11.09 10.20
CA ARG A 114 24.01 11.87 11.17
C ARG A 114 24.16 11.11 12.50
N CYS A 115 23.09 10.54 13.03
CA CYS A 115 23.16 9.71 14.24
C CYS A 115 24.09 8.50 14.04
N GLY A 116 24.06 7.87 12.88
CA GLY A 116 24.98 6.78 12.52
C GLY A 116 26.45 7.22 12.49
N ASP A 117 26.75 8.38 11.92
CA ASP A 117 28.10 8.95 11.90
C ASP A 117 28.60 9.27 13.31
N GLU A 118 27.72 9.74 14.20
CA GLU A 118 28.02 9.99 15.60
C GLU A 118 28.33 8.70 16.36
N VAL A 119 27.51 7.65 16.20
CA VAL A 119 27.76 6.32 16.79
C VAL A 119 29.09 5.75 16.27
N ALA A 120 29.32 5.80 14.95
CA ALA A 120 30.55 5.34 14.35
C ALA A 120 31.77 6.10 14.90
N THR A 121 31.67 7.42 15.07
CA THR A 121 32.74 8.27 15.62
C THR A 121 33.01 7.95 17.10
N ARG A 122 31.97 7.72 17.90
CA ARG A 122 32.07 7.40 19.34
C ARG A 122 32.89 6.15 19.64
N TYR A 123 32.81 5.15 18.75
CA TYR A 123 33.47 3.85 18.92
C TYR A 123 34.70 3.65 18.03
N ARG A 124 35.01 4.61 17.13
CA ARG A 124 36.12 4.50 16.18
C ARG A 124 37.46 4.31 16.88
N GLY A 125 38.20 3.28 16.48
CA GLY A 125 39.57 3.04 16.95
C GLY A 125 39.71 2.66 18.42
N ARG A 126 38.59 2.40 19.12
CA ARG A 126 38.58 2.03 20.54
C ARG A 126 38.51 0.52 20.69
N THR A 127 39.24 -0.01 21.68
CA THR A 127 39.01 -1.38 22.16
C THR A 127 37.81 -1.34 23.09
N LEU A 128 36.74 -2.05 22.73
CA LEU A 128 35.47 -2.01 23.45
C LEU A 128 35.37 -3.16 24.45
N THR A 129 34.94 -2.83 25.66
CA THR A 129 34.51 -3.84 26.64
C THR A 129 33.29 -4.62 26.14
N PHE A 130 33.00 -5.78 26.73
CA PHE A 130 31.81 -6.57 26.38
C PHE A 130 30.50 -5.77 26.53
N GLN A 131 30.42 -4.93 27.56
CA GLN A 131 29.28 -4.05 27.78
C GLN A 131 29.15 -3.01 26.67
N GLU A 132 30.25 -2.33 26.31
CA GLU A 132 30.25 -1.35 25.21
C GLU A 132 29.94 -2.00 23.85
N GLN A 133 30.39 -3.24 23.59
CA GLN A 133 30.03 -3.98 22.39
C GLN A 133 28.54 -4.31 22.33
N THR A 134 27.92 -4.56 23.48
CA THR A 134 26.48 -4.82 23.58
C THR A 134 25.69 -3.53 23.38
N THR A 135 26.11 -2.43 24.01
CA THR A 135 25.51 -1.10 23.81
C THR A 135 25.61 -0.66 22.36
N ARG A 136 26.79 -0.78 21.72
CA ARG A 136 26.97 -0.44 20.31
C ARG A 136 26.00 -1.22 19.41
N ARG A 137 25.84 -2.52 19.63
CA ARG A 137 24.89 -3.34 18.86
C ARG A 137 23.45 -2.87 19.02
N ALA A 138 23.04 -2.49 20.24
CA ALA A 138 21.70 -1.95 20.48
C ALA A 138 21.48 -0.58 19.81
N GLU A 139 22.51 0.28 19.77
CA GLU A 139 22.46 1.56 19.06
C GLU A 139 22.38 1.35 17.54
N GLU A 140 23.18 0.44 16.98
CA GLU A 140 23.12 0.07 15.56
C GLU A 140 21.74 -0.50 15.18
N GLN A 141 21.15 -1.32 16.04
CA GLN A 141 19.81 -1.87 15.82
C GLN A 141 18.73 -0.76 15.83
N THR A 142 18.81 0.16 16.80
CA THR A 142 17.90 1.32 16.85
C THR A 142 17.98 2.16 15.58
N LEU A 143 19.19 2.46 15.10
CA LEU A 143 19.39 3.20 13.85
C LEU A 143 18.77 2.49 12.64
N GLN A 144 18.88 1.16 12.61
CA GLN A 144 18.28 0.37 11.53
C GLN A 144 16.75 0.39 11.58
N ASP A 145 16.16 0.31 12.77
CA ASP A 145 14.72 0.42 12.95
C ASP A 145 14.20 1.82 12.56
N GLU A 146 14.92 2.88 12.94
CA GLU A 146 14.62 4.26 12.54
C GLU A 146 14.73 4.46 11.02
N TYR A 147 15.77 3.91 10.39
CA TYR A 147 15.90 3.92 8.93
C TYR A 147 14.69 3.27 8.26
N MET A 148 14.28 2.10 8.74
CA MET A 148 13.11 1.39 8.23
C MET A 148 11.81 2.14 8.48
N ALA A 149 11.71 2.90 9.57
CA ALA A 149 10.57 3.77 9.85
C ALA A 149 10.50 4.95 8.86
N CYS A 150 11.63 5.62 8.59
CA CYS A 150 11.71 6.68 7.58
C CYS A 150 11.31 6.13 6.19
N ALA A 151 11.85 4.97 5.80
CA ALA A 151 11.64 4.38 4.47
C ALA A 151 10.24 3.80 4.25
N ARG A 152 9.56 3.32 5.29
CA ARG A 152 8.16 2.85 5.18
C ARG A 152 7.19 3.98 4.83
N THR A 153 7.46 5.19 5.29
CA THR A 153 6.67 6.39 4.96
C THR A 153 6.75 6.74 3.46
N ALA A 154 7.84 6.34 2.79
CA ALA A 154 8.01 6.50 1.35
C ALA A 154 7.29 5.44 0.49
N ASN A 155 6.89 4.32 1.10
CA ASN A 155 6.33 3.16 0.41
C ASN A 155 4.82 3.00 0.65
N ARG A 156 4.20 3.93 1.36
CA ARG A 156 2.77 3.97 1.68
C ARG A 156 2.05 4.91 0.74
#